data_AF-A0A7X1FC38-F1
#
_entry.id   AF-A0A7X1FC38-F1
#
_cell.length_a   1.000
_cell.length_b   1.000
_cell.length_c   1.000
_cell.angle_alpha   90.00
_cell.angle_beta   90.00
_cell.angle_gamma   90.00
#
_symmetry.space_group_name_H-M   'P 1'
#
loop_
_entity.id
_entity.type
_entity.pdbx_description
1 polymer ?
#
loop_
_entity_poly.entity_id
_entity_poly.type
_entity_poly.pdbx_seq_one_letter_code
_entity_poly.pdbx_strand_id
1 'polypeptide(L)'
;GTPPDPLPLLRELDQLARALDPSRPSALATCCEGRAFDPGVEVPITAPVVQLGGTNRYYGWYYGKPTDLGPALDALRAARPWQPLALTEYGAGGAITLHTDNPLASPPDSRGRKQPEEVESLVHEINWRQIRERPWLGASWLWVAFDFATTVRREGDADDINTKGLVTYDRRTRKDVYYFYKANWTQTPTVHITGRRYVDRAYPVTDVKVYTNAAAPRLTLNGQPVAGTPHCDNGTCVWPDVRLAPGRNVLVATGLFAGKAVSDRVEWQLDLAQARAIRIDAGALLAAKGSTGRFGSDNFFTGGEAASLDKPADYGKPEVPTPITGTPDRDVAATYRRGTFAYRVPLANGRYRVRLTFVEPAAKPGERVFDVVANGKTLVAGLDVAAQAGAPLTCVQREAMVEVRDGPLKLDFRPARGEAIVSAVEIEPEGS
;
A
#
# COMPACT_ATOMS: atom_id res chain seq x y z
N GLY A 1 20.62 21.75 -26.24
CA GLY A 1 20.96 23.13 -25.85
C GLY A 1 21.16 23.17 -24.35
N THR A 2 21.87 24.19 -23.84
CA THR A 2 22.02 24.41 -22.40
C THR A 2 20.63 24.54 -21.75
N PRO A 3 20.36 23.90 -20.60
CA PRO A 3 19.11 24.10 -19.87
C PRO A 3 18.90 25.59 -19.57
N PRO A 4 17.67 26.13 -19.69
CA PRO A 4 17.41 27.52 -19.36
C PRO A 4 17.64 27.75 -17.85
N ASP A 5 18.36 28.83 -17.50
CA ASP A 5 18.52 29.26 -16.11
C ASP A 5 17.25 30.01 -15.66
N PRO A 6 16.49 29.50 -14.66
CA PRO A 6 15.29 30.16 -14.18
C PRO A 6 15.57 31.36 -13.25
N LEU A 7 16.79 31.52 -12.74
CA LEU A 7 17.10 32.50 -11.69
C LEU A 7 16.83 33.96 -12.09
N PRO A 8 17.10 34.44 -13.33
CA PRO A 8 16.79 35.81 -13.72
C PRO A 8 15.30 36.15 -13.58
N LEU A 9 14.43 35.29 -14.13
CA LEU A 9 12.98 35.48 -14.06
C LEU A 9 12.47 35.41 -12.62
N LEU A 10 12.96 34.45 -11.82
CA LEU A 10 12.53 34.32 -10.43
C LEU A 10 12.90 35.55 -9.59
N ARG A 11 14.08 36.16 -9.82
CA ARG A 11 14.50 37.38 -9.13
C ARG A 11 13.64 38.58 -9.52
N GLU A 12 13.30 38.71 -10.80
CA GLU A 12 12.39 39.76 -11.28
C GLU A 12 11.01 39.64 -10.62
N LEU A 13 10.46 38.43 -10.55
CA LEU A 13 9.16 38.18 -9.92
C LEU A 13 9.17 38.44 -8.40
N ASP A 14 10.24 38.05 -7.68
CA ASP A 14 10.39 38.36 -6.25
C ASP A 14 10.46 39.87 -6.00
N GLN A 15 11.26 40.59 -6.79
CA GLN A 15 11.36 42.06 -6.71
C GLN A 15 10.02 42.74 -6.98
N LEU A 16 9.31 42.31 -8.02
CA LEU A 16 8.00 42.86 -8.37
C LEU A 16 6.98 42.61 -7.26
N ALA A 17 6.92 41.39 -6.70
CA ALA A 17 6.00 41.05 -5.62
C ALA A 17 6.22 41.96 -4.39
N ARG A 18 7.48 42.18 -3.99
CA ARG A 18 7.82 43.06 -2.86
C ARG A 18 7.53 44.53 -3.15
N ALA A 19 7.70 44.97 -4.40
CA ALA A 19 7.39 46.33 -4.80
C ALA A 19 5.87 46.61 -4.76
N LEU A 20 5.06 45.63 -5.17
CA LEU A 20 3.60 45.75 -5.20
C LEU A 20 2.96 45.58 -3.82
N ASP A 21 3.49 44.67 -2.99
CA ASP A 21 2.95 44.40 -1.65
C ASP A 21 4.05 43.99 -0.66
N PRO A 22 4.72 44.97 -0.02
CA PRO A 22 5.77 44.68 0.97
C PRO A 22 5.23 44.05 2.26
N SER A 23 3.91 43.97 2.46
CA SER A 23 3.30 43.39 3.66
C SER A 23 3.18 41.87 3.61
N ARG A 24 3.34 41.25 2.43
CA ARG A 24 3.23 39.80 2.22
C ARG A 24 4.54 39.21 1.68
N PRO A 25 5.01 38.08 2.24
CA PRO A 25 6.23 37.46 1.76
C PRO A 25 6.00 36.70 0.44
N SER A 26 6.98 36.76 -0.45
CA SER A 26 7.04 35.88 -1.63
C SER A 26 7.30 34.43 -1.23
N ALA A 27 6.78 33.48 -2.02
CA ALA A 27 6.94 32.05 -1.79
C ALA A 27 7.18 31.29 -3.10
N LEU A 28 7.88 30.15 -3.03
CA LEU A 28 8.19 29.30 -4.17
C LEU A 28 8.10 27.82 -3.78
N ALA A 29 7.27 27.05 -4.47
CA ALA A 29 7.21 25.59 -4.33
C ALA A 29 8.26 24.91 -5.21
N THR A 30 9.06 24.01 -4.63
CA THR A 30 10.16 23.31 -5.33
C THR A 30 9.98 21.80 -5.31
N CYS A 31 10.15 21.14 -6.47
CA CYS A 31 9.95 19.70 -6.60
C CYS A 31 11.15 18.83 -6.25
N CYS A 32 12.35 19.40 -6.37
CA CYS A 32 13.48 18.61 -6.87
C CYS A 32 14.76 18.77 -6.06
N GLU A 33 14.93 19.86 -5.31
CA GLU A 33 16.13 20.03 -4.50
C GLU A 33 16.32 18.90 -3.47
N GLY A 34 17.52 18.35 -3.39
CA GLY A 34 17.84 17.25 -2.47
C GLY A 34 17.23 15.90 -2.88
N ARG A 35 16.66 15.79 -4.08
CA ARG A 35 16.24 14.50 -4.65
C ARG A 35 17.35 13.90 -5.52
N ALA A 36 17.45 12.58 -5.49
CA ALA A 36 18.27 11.84 -6.43
C ALA A 36 17.58 11.83 -7.80
N PHE A 37 18.34 12.16 -8.84
CA PHE A 37 17.98 12.05 -10.25
C PHE A 37 19.00 11.19 -10.99
N ASP A 38 18.73 10.89 -12.26
CA ASP A 38 19.66 10.17 -13.11
C ASP A 38 21.02 10.89 -13.18
N PRO A 39 22.14 10.15 -13.32
CA PRO A 39 23.46 10.74 -13.43
C PRO A 39 23.54 11.82 -14.51
N GLY A 40 24.08 12.99 -14.16
CA GLY A 40 24.22 14.13 -15.07
C GLY A 40 23.02 15.09 -15.10
N VAL A 41 21.93 14.79 -14.37
CA VAL A 41 20.83 15.74 -14.16
C VAL A 41 21.20 16.71 -13.03
N GLU A 42 21.57 17.93 -13.38
CA GLU A 42 21.75 19.02 -12.43
C GLU A 42 20.47 19.86 -12.35
N VAL A 43 19.92 19.99 -11.13
CA VAL A 43 18.74 20.82 -10.88
C VAL A 43 19.17 22.07 -10.13
N PRO A 44 18.92 23.28 -10.66
CA PRO A 44 19.32 24.51 -10.00
C PRO A 44 18.57 24.68 -8.67
N ILE A 45 19.29 25.16 -7.65
CA ILE A 45 18.71 25.51 -6.35
C ILE A 45 18.05 26.89 -6.48
N THR A 46 16.72 26.91 -6.50
CA THR A 46 15.92 28.13 -6.71
C THR A 46 15.26 28.67 -5.44
N ALA A 47 15.13 27.85 -4.41
CA ALA A 47 14.48 28.23 -3.15
C ALA A 47 15.01 29.54 -2.53
N PRO A 48 16.33 29.84 -2.51
CA PRO A 48 16.86 31.07 -1.90
C PRO A 48 16.37 32.39 -2.49
N VAL A 49 15.73 32.39 -3.66
CA VAL A 49 15.28 33.62 -4.33
C VAL A 49 14.12 34.31 -3.58
N VAL A 50 13.29 33.54 -2.87
CA VAL A 50 12.08 34.03 -2.20
C VAL A 50 12.21 34.04 -0.67
N GLN A 51 11.28 34.73 0.00
CA GLN A 51 11.27 34.82 1.47
C GLN A 51 10.84 33.50 2.13
N LEU A 52 9.88 32.77 1.56
CA LEU A 52 9.38 31.49 2.07
C LEU A 52 9.70 30.35 1.10
N GLY A 53 10.44 29.35 1.58
CA GLY A 53 10.73 28.14 0.83
C GLY A 53 9.58 27.13 0.91
N GLY A 54 9.09 26.68 -0.23
CA GLY A 54 8.13 25.59 -0.37
C GLY A 54 8.77 24.34 -0.97
N THR A 55 8.31 23.17 -0.55
CA THR A 55 8.81 21.89 -1.03
C THR A 55 7.69 20.90 -1.33
N ASN A 56 7.66 20.33 -2.54
CA ASN A 56 6.72 19.29 -2.95
C ASN A 56 7.40 17.93 -2.84
N ARG A 57 6.96 17.06 -1.91
CA ARG A 57 7.61 15.78 -1.63
C ARG A 57 6.61 14.62 -1.60
N TYR A 58 6.90 13.58 -2.36
CA TYR A 58 6.00 12.46 -2.66
C TYR A 58 6.64 11.11 -2.28
N TYR A 59 7.25 11.09 -1.10
CA TYR A 59 7.92 9.90 -0.56
C TYR A 59 6.93 8.78 -0.29
N GLY A 60 7.19 7.59 -0.83
CA GLY A 60 6.26 6.46 -0.80
C GLY A 60 5.22 6.45 -1.92
N TRP A 61 5.25 7.45 -2.81
CA TRP A 61 4.44 7.47 -4.02
C TRP A 61 5.30 7.43 -5.28
N TYR A 62 6.05 8.51 -5.56
CA TYR A 62 6.87 8.59 -6.77
C TYR A 62 8.30 8.07 -6.58
N TYR A 63 8.78 8.01 -5.34
CA TYR A 63 10.16 7.67 -5.00
C TYR A 63 10.28 7.39 -3.51
N GLY A 64 11.34 6.68 -3.13
CA GLY A 64 11.69 6.39 -1.74
C GLY A 64 10.56 5.71 -0.97
N LYS A 65 10.75 5.61 0.34
CA LYS A 65 9.77 5.06 1.28
C LYS A 65 8.99 6.19 1.95
N PRO A 66 7.75 5.98 2.42
CA PRO A 66 7.01 7.00 3.16
C PRO A 66 7.78 7.57 4.37
N THR A 67 8.67 6.78 4.98
CA THR A 67 9.52 7.15 6.12
C THR A 67 10.69 8.09 5.78
N ASP A 68 10.92 8.38 4.50
CA ASP A 68 12.05 9.20 4.06
C ASP A 68 11.70 10.70 4.02
N LEU A 69 10.40 11.05 4.17
CA LEU A 69 9.93 12.44 4.15
C LEU A 69 10.59 13.29 5.24
N GLY A 70 10.63 12.78 6.48
CA GLY A 70 11.17 13.48 7.63
C GLY A 70 12.65 13.84 7.45
N PRO A 71 13.54 12.84 7.23
CA PRO A 71 14.96 13.10 6.96
C PRO A 71 15.19 14.08 5.81
N ALA A 72 14.39 14.02 4.74
CA ALA A 72 14.50 14.95 3.62
C ALA A 72 14.14 16.40 4.00
N LEU A 73 13.13 16.58 4.86
CA LEU A 73 12.76 17.90 5.39
C LEU A 73 13.86 18.45 6.31
N ASP A 74 14.44 17.60 7.16
CA ASP A 74 15.54 17.98 8.05
C ASP A 74 16.78 18.44 7.27
N ALA A 75 17.10 17.74 6.17
CA ALA A 75 18.20 18.12 5.28
C ALA A 75 17.98 19.49 4.61
N LEU A 76 16.76 19.76 4.11
CA LEU A 76 16.42 21.07 3.54
C LEU A 76 16.50 22.19 4.58
N ARG A 77 16.03 21.93 5.81
CA ARG A 77 16.12 22.87 6.92
C ARG A 77 17.57 23.17 7.29
N ALA A 78 18.43 22.15 7.34
CA ALA A 78 19.86 22.31 7.63
C ALA A 78 20.59 23.08 6.53
N ALA A 79 20.23 22.89 5.27
CA ALA A 79 20.80 23.64 4.14
C ALA A 79 20.43 25.14 4.19
N ARG A 80 19.25 25.48 4.72
CA ARG A 80 18.76 26.87 4.83
C ARG A 80 18.06 27.12 6.17
N PRO A 81 18.80 27.24 7.29
CA PRO A 81 18.21 27.49 8.60
C PRO A 81 17.60 28.89 8.73
N TRP A 82 18.00 29.83 7.86
CA TRP A 82 17.49 31.20 7.82
C TRP A 82 16.17 31.34 7.03
N GLN A 83 15.81 30.37 6.20
CA GLN A 83 14.61 30.41 5.37
C GLN A 83 13.49 29.57 6.02
N PRO A 84 12.30 30.13 6.28
CA PRO A 84 11.14 29.33 6.66
C PRO A 84 10.81 28.30 5.58
N LEU A 85 10.54 27.06 5.99
CA LEU A 85 10.20 25.95 5.10
C LEU A 85 8.74 25.53 5.31
N ALA A 86 8.03 25.32 4.19
CA ALA A 86 6.74 24.67 4.18
C ALA A 86 6.74 23.46 3.24
N LEU A 87 6.03 22.40 3.64
CA LEU A 87 5.73 21.26 2.77
C LEU A 87 4.50 21.62 1.93
N THR A 88 4.72 22.07 0.71
CA THR A 88 3.66 22.63 -0.15
C THR A 88 2.85 21.57 -0.87
N GLU A 89 3.37 20.35 -1.03
CA GLU A 89 2.62 19.19 -1.50
C GLU A 89 3.17 17.89 -0.92
N TYR A 90 2.28 16.97 -0.54
CA TYR A 90 2.54 15.55 -0.33
C TYR A 90 1.24 14.75 -0.48
N GLY A 91 1.32 13.50 -0.89
CA GLY A 91 0.15 12.63 -1.01
C GLY A 91 0.40 11.41 -1.88
N ALA A 92 -0.63 10.59 -2.04
CA ALA A 92 -0.64 9.40 -2.87
C ALA A 92 -2.01 9.24 -3.52
N GLY A 93 -2.07 8.55 -4.66
CA GLY A 93 -3.33 8.29 -5.36
C GLY A 93 -4.08 7.14 -4.69
N GLY A 94 -5.41 7.25 -4.64
CA GLY A 94 -6.29 6.21 -4.12
C GLY A 94 -7.57 6.10 -4.94
N ALA A 95 -7.77 4.95 -5.56
CA ALA A 95 -8.98 4.57 -6.28
C ALA A 95 -9.99 3.95 -5.30
N ILE A 96 -11.23 4.43 -5.33
CA ILE A 96 -12.26 4.00 -4.37
C ILE A 96 -12.89 2.64 -4.73
N THR A 97 -12.54 2.08 -5.89
CA THR A 97 -13.00 0.77 -6.36
C THR A 97 -11.92 -0.32 -6.28
N LEU A 98 -10.70 0.03 -5.89
CA LEU A 98 -9.56 -0.88 -5.82
C LEU A 98 -9.14 -1.06 -4.37
N HIS A 99 -8.99 -2.32 -3.95
CA HIS A 99 -8.74 -2.66 -2.56
C HIS A 99 -7.64 -3.71 -2.43
N THR A 100 -6.85 -3.58 -1.38
CA THR A 100 -5.79 -4.51 -1.00
C THR A 100 -5.97 -4.98 0.43
N ASP A 101 -5.71 -6.26 0.67
CA ASP A 101 -5.65 -6.85 2.01
C ASP A 101 -4.40 -6.40 2.77
N ASN A 102 -3.36 -5.92 2.07
CA ASN A 102 -2.14 -5.41 2.68
C ASN A 102 -1.46 -4.34 1.80
N PRO A 103 -1.55 -3.04 2.15
CA PRO A 103 -0.93 -1.97 1.37
C PRO A 103 0.61 -1.97 1.39
N LEU A 104 1.24 -2.85 2.18
CA LEU A 104 2.69 -3.09 2.19
C LEU A 104 3.11 -4.28 1.32
N ALA A 105 2.16 -4.96 0.67
CA ALA A 105 2.40 -6.12 -0.18
C ALA A 105 3.45 -5.86 -1.26
N SER A 106 3.26 -4.76 -1.99
CA SER A 106 4.06 -4.37 -3.15
C SER A 106 3.93 -2.85 -3.37
N PRO A 107 4.93 -2.17 -3.96
CA PRO A 107 4.84 -0.75 -4.26
C PRO A 107 3.63 -0.42 -5.15
N PRO A 108 2.97 0.73 -4.93
CA PRO A 108 1.88 1.16 -5.80
C PRO A 108 2.38 1.58 -7.18
N ASP A 109 1.47 1.50 -8.15
CA ASP A 109 1.73 2.05 -9.48
C ASP A 109 1.33 3.53 -9.50
N SER A 110 2.29 4.40 -9.16
CA SER A 110 2.09 5.85 -9.08
C SER A 110 1.74 6.52 -10.42
N ARG A 111 1.79 5.78 -11.53
CA ARG A 111 1.55 6.26 -12.90
C ARG A 111 0.48 5.45 -13.65
N GLY A 112 -0.09 4.43 -13.04
CA GLY A 112 -1.05 3.55 -13.68
C GLY A 112 -2.15 3.08 -12.73
N ARG A 113 -2.66 1.87 -12.97
CA ARG A 113 -3.95 1.43 -12.43
C ARG A 113 -3.88 0.90 -11.00
N LYS A 114 -2.73 0.42 -10.52
CA LYS A 114 -2.60 -0.26 -9.22
C LYS A 114 -2.48 0.74 -8.06
N GLN A 115 -3.59 1.40 -7.72
CA GLN A 115 -3.68 2.46 -6.71
C GLN A 115 -4.82 2.20 -5.70
N PRO A 116 -4.78 1.13 -4.90
CA PRO A 116 -5.82 0.87 -3.91
C PRO A 116 -5.94 2.00 -2.88
N GLU A 117 -7.16 2.22 -2.39
CA GLU A 117 -7.46 3.26 -1.39
C GLU A 117 -6.62 3.10 -0.10
N GLU A 118 -6.31 1.88 0.30
CA GLU A 118 -5.52 1.61 1.49
C GLU A 118 -4.08 2.12 1.39
N VAL A 119 -3.52 2.25 0.17
CA VAL A 119 -2.19 2.84 -0.03
C VAL A 119 -2.20 4.35 0.19
N GLU A 120 -3.20 5.06 -0.32
CA GLU A 120 -3.37 6.50 -0.06
C GLU A 120 -3.39 6.75 1.46
N SER A 121 -4.23 5.98 2.15
CA SER A 121 -4.35 6.00 3.60
C SER A 121 -3.00 5.75 4.32
N LEU A 122 -2.29 4.68 3.94
CA LEU A 122 -0.99 4.33 4.53
C LEU A 122 0.07 5.43 4.35
N VAL A 123 0.17 6.01 3.15
CA VAL A 123 1.17 7.07 2.87
C VAL A 123 0.88 8.29 3.74
N HIS A 124 -0.39 8.71 3.83
CA HIS A 124 -0.78 9.84 4.68
C HIS A 124 -0.58 9.57 6.17
N GLU A 125 -0.88 8.36 6.65
CA GLU A 125 -0.64 7.94 8.05
C GLU A 125 0.84 8.11 8.45
N ILE A 126 1.76 7.65 7.60
CA ILE A 126 3.20 7.68 7.86
C ILE A 126 3.79 9.08 7.67
N ASN A 127 3.38 9.79 6.61
CA ASN A 127 3.86 11.14 6.32
C ASN A 127 3.39 12.13 7.40
N TRP A 128 2.12 12.07 7.83
CA TRP A 128 1.59 12.97 8.85
C TRP A 128 2.32 12.86 10.18
N ARG A 129 2.68 11.64 10.62
CA ARG A 129 3.45 11.45 11.87
C ARG A 129 4.75 12.26 11.84
N GLN A 130 5.50 12.14 10.74
CA GLN A 130 6.77 12.85 10.55
C GLN A 130 6.59 14.36 10.43
N ILE A 131 5.53 14.83 9.77
CA ILE A 131 5.22 16.27 9.67
C ILE A 131 4.93 16.85 11.05
N ARG A 132 4.10 16.18 11.85
CA ARG A 132 3.72 16.65 13.19
C ARG A 132 4.91 16.73 14.16
N GLU A 133 5.89 15.86 14.00
CA GLU A 133 7.13 15.87 14.80
C GLU A 133 8.07 17.05 14.47
N ARG A 134 7.74 17.86 13.46
CA ARG A 134 8.56 19.00 12.99
C ARG A 134 7.82 20.32 13.18
N PRO A 135 7.68 20.81 14.43
CA PRO A 135 6.95 22.05 14.73
C PRO A 135 7.61 23.30 14.11
N TRP A 136 8.83 23.19 13.60
CA TRP A 136 9.53 24.25 12.87
C TRP A 136 9.08 24.39 11.41
N LEU A 137 8.31 23.43 10.85
CA LEU A 137 7.67 23.59 9.55
C LEU A 137 6.60 24.67 9.65
N GLY A 138 6.70 25.71 8.83
CA GLY A 138 5.76 26.83 8.86
C GLY A 138 4.35 26.43 8.43
N ALA A 139 4.25 25.46 7.52
CA ALA A 139 2.98 24.90 7.06
C ALA A 139 3.18 23.57 6.32
N SER A 140 2.08 22.81 6.19
CA SER A 140 2.01 21.61 5.36
C SER A 140 0.68 21.58 4.60
N TRP A 141 0.73 21.36 3.30
CA TRP A 141 -0.45 21.18 2.45
C TRP A 141 -0.41 19.78 1.84
N LEU A 142 -1.43 18.98 2.17
CA LEU A 142 -1.68 17.76 1.44
C LEU A 142 -2.11 18.09 0.02
N TRP A 143 -1.65 17.28 -0.92
CA TRP A 143 -2.05 17.34 -2.31
C TRP A 143 -2.88 16.08 -2.61
N VAL A 144 -4.21 16.18 -2.62
CA VAL A 144 -5.03 17.42 -2.65
C VAL A 144 -6.37 17.20 -1.94
N ALA A 145 -7.13 18.27 -1.70
CA ALA A 145 -8.44 18.15 -1.05
C ALA A 145 -9.44 17.33 -1.88
N PHE A 146 -9.39 17.44 -3.21
CA PHE A 146 -10.34 16.82 -4.13
C PHE A 146 -9.66 16.29 -5.37
N ASP A 147 -10.11 15.15 -5.88
CA ASP A 147 -9.69 14.69 -7.20
C ASP A 147 -10.00 15.79 -8.25
N PHE A 148 -9.16 15.89 -9.28
CA PHE A 148 -9.26 16.96 -10.29
C PHE A 148 -8.86 16.48 -11.69
N ALA A 149 -9.36 17.18 -12.70
CA ALA A 149 -9.19 16.82 -14.10
C ALA A 149 -7.77 17.10 -14.62
N THR A 150 -7.30 16.28 -15.54
CA THR A 150 -5.99 16.38 -16.20
C THR A 150 -6.01 15.53 -17.47
N THR A 151 -5.44 15.98 -18.59
CA THR A 151 -5.61 15.29 -19.89
C THR A 151 -4.56 14.21 -20.18
N VAL A 152 -3.71 13.88 -19.22
CA VAL A 152 -2.52 13.04 -19.44
C VAL A 152 -2.43 11.85 -18.50
N ARG A 153 -3.42 11.66 -17.61
CA ARG A 153 -3.36 10.65 -16.56
C ARG A 153 -4.38 9.55 -16.78
N ARG A 154 -3.96 8.31 -16.54
CA ARG A 154 -4.80 7.12 -16.48
C ARG A 154 -4.40 6.36 -15.22
N GLU A 155 -4.89 6.85 -14.09
CA GLU A 155 -4.44 6.49 -12.75
C GLU A 155 -5.59 5.86 -11.96
N GLY A 156 -5.32 4.76 -11.25
CA GLY A 156 -6.35 4.09 -10.46
C GLY A 156 -7.55 3.66 -11.31
N ASP A 157 -8.75 4.01 -10.87
CA ASP A 157 -10.02 3.69 -11.52
C ASP A 157 -10.55 4.79 -12.45
N ALA A 158 -9.72 5.78 -12.77
CA ALA A 158 -10.14 6.95 -13.53
C ALA A 158 -9.24 7.22 -14.76
N ASP A 159 -9.86 7.80 -15.78
CA ASP A 159 -9.18 8.43 -16.90
C ASP A 159 -9.31 9.94 -16.79
N ASP A 160 -8.24 10.64 -17.14
CA ASP A 160 -8.14 12.09 -17.10
C ASP A 160 -8.41 12.74 -15.72
N ILE A 161 -8.13 12.00 -14.65
CA ILE A 161 -8.29 12.45 -13.25
C ILE A 161 -7.01 12.15 -12.46
N ASN A 162 -6.59 13.10 -11.63
CA ASN A 162 -5.63 12.87 -10.56
C ASN A 162 -6.38 12.40 -9.30
N THR A 163 -6.07 11.19 -8.85
CA THR A 163 -6.78 10.44 -7.81
C THR A 163 -6.23 10.66 -6.39
N LYS A 164 -5.44 11.73 -6.15
CA LYS A 164 -4.83 12.04 -4.84
C LYS A 164 -5.74 12.83 -3.90
N GLY A 165 -6.99 13.05 -4.30
CA GLY A 165 -7.96 13.79 -3.51
C GLY A 165 -8.43 13.01 -2.30
N LEU A 166 -8.50 13.64 -1.13
CA LEU A 166 -9.19 13.00 0.01
C LEU A 166 -10.70 12.80 -0.24
N VAL A 167 -11.24 13.50 -1.24
CA VAL A 167 -12.63 13.47 -1.65
C VAL A 167 -12.68 13.32 -3.17
N THR A 168 -13.65 12.56 -3.66
CA THR A 168 -13.82 12.30 -5.10
C THR A 168 -14.11 13.55 -5.92
N TYR A 169 -13.92 13.44 -7.25
CA TYR A 169 -14.10 14.54 -8.20
C TYR A 169 -15.51 15.15 -8.13
N ASP A 170 -16.55 14.35 -7.92
CA ASP A 170 -17.93 14.80 -7.77
C ASP A 170 -18.27 15.31 -6.36
N ARG A 171 -17.30 15.29 -5.44
CA ARG A 171 -17.42 15.67 -4.02
C ARG A 171 -18.40 14.80 -3.22
N ARG A 172 -18.88 13.68 -3.77
CA ARG A 172 -19.89 12.83 -3.10
C ARG A 172 -19.25 11.86 -2.11
N THR A 173 -18.07 11.34 -2.42
CA THR A 173 -17.40 10.33 -1.60
C THR A 173 -16.18 10.93 -0.91
N ARG A 174 -16.20 10.91 0.41
CA ARG A 174 -15.01 11.13 1.24
C ARG A 174 -14.29 9.79 1.37
N LYS A 175 -13.02 9.74 0.94
CA LYS A 175 -12.16 8.56 1.05
C LYS A 175 -11.81 8.30 2.52
N ASP A 176 -11.28 7.14 2.84
CA ASP A 176 -10.94 6.80 4.23
C ASP A 176 -9.95 7.80 4.84
N VAL A 177 -8.95 8.21 4.07
CA VAL A 177 -7.93 9.19 4.49
C VAL A 177 -8.51 10.55 4.89
N TYR A 178 -9.69 10.93 4.39
CA TYR A 178 -10.40 12.14 4.87
C TYR A 178 -10.68 12.06 6.38
N TYR A 179 -11.11 10.89 6.85
CA TYR A 179 -11.47 10.68 8.24
C TYR A 179 -10.26 10.52 9.15
N PHE A 180 -9.11 10.08 8.61
CA PHE A 180 -7.83 10.15 9.30
C PHE A 180 -7.47 11.60 9.67
N TYR A 181 -7.57 12.52 8.71
CA TYR A 181 -7.33 13.94 8.98
C TYR A 181 -8.42 14.55 9.87
N LYS A 182 -9.70 14.17 9.70
CA LYS A 182 -10.76 14.63 10.60
C LYS A 182 -10.48 14.26 12.06
N ALA A 183 -10.00 13.03 12.31
CA ALA A 183 -9.61 12.57 13.65
C ALA A 183 -8.38 13.31 14.19
N ASN A 184 -7.40 13.63 13.33
CA ASN A 184 -6.15 14.27 13.76
C ASN A 184 -6.19 15.80 13.86
N TRP A 185 -6.99 16.47 13.04
CA TRP A 185 -6.96 17.94 12.89
C TRP A 185 -8.15 18.64 13.53
N THR A 186 -9.18 17.89 13.96
CA THR A 186 -10.40 18.49 14.52
C THR A 186 -10.72 17.91 15.89
N GLN A 187 -11.40 18.69 16.70
CA GLN A 187 -12.02 18.23 17.96
C GLN A 187 -13.39 17.59 17.74
N THR A 188 -13.88 17.51 16.49
CA THR A 188 -15.19 16.93 16.19
C THR A 188 -15.13 15.42 16.50
N PRO A 189 -16.07 14.88 17.30
CA PRO A 189 -16.17 13.44 17.55
C PRO A 189 -16.11 12.63 16.26
N THR A 190 -15.09 11.79 16.12
CA THR A 190 -14.83 11.02 14.91
C THR A 190 -14.61 9.56 15.28
N VAL A 191 -15.36 8.69 14.62
CA VAL A 191 -15.21 7.23 14.61
C VAL A 191 -15.52 6.82 13.17
N HIS A 192 -14.58 6.15 12.51
CA HIS A 192 -14.73 5.74 11.11
C HIS A 192 -14.00 4.42 10.88
N ILE A 193 -14.75 3.37 10.55
CA ILE A 193 -14.19 2.07 10.15
C ILE A 193 -13.74 2.19 8.68
N THR A 194 -12.47 1.88 8.42
CA THR A 194 -11.89 1.91 7.07
C THR A 194 -12.31 0.67 6.26
N GLY A 195 -12.05 0.67 4.95
CA GLY A 195 -12.37 -0.43 4.06
C GLY A 195 -13.88 -0.62 3.86
N ARG A 196 -14.69 0.42 4.04
CA ARG A 196 -16.15 0.36 3.88
C ARG A 196 -16.60 0.03 2.45
N ARG A 197 -15.73 0.26 1.46
CA ARG A 197 -15.95 -0.07 0.05
C ARG A 197 -15.39 -1.45 -0.32
N TYR A 198 -14.47 -2.00 0.47
CA TYR A 198 -14.00 -3.37 0.35
C TYR A 198 -14.98 -4.34 1.04
N VAL A 199 -16.16 -4.50 0.45
CA VAL A 199 -17.24 -5.29 1.07
C VAL A 199 -16.93 -6.79 1.02
N ASP A 200 -16.57 -7.31 -0.14
CA ASP A 200 -16.33 -8.75 -0.35
C ASP A 200 -14.91 -9.13 0.05
N ARG A 201 -14.77 -9.80 1.19
CA ARG A 201 -13.47 -10.11 1.79
C ARG A 201 -12.87 -11.37 1.17
N ALA A 202 -11.59 -11.27 0.80
CA ALA A 202 -10.84 -12.40 0.27
C ALA A 202 -10.46 -13.42 1.35
N TYR A 203 -10.26 -12.96 2.60
CA TYR A 203 -9.78 -13.78 3.71
C TYR A 203 -10.78 -13.86 4.88
N PRO A 204 -10.81 -15.00 5.61
CA PRO A 204 -11.63 -15.16 6.81
C PRO A 204 -11.06 -14.43 8.04
N VAL A 205 -9.85 -13.88 7.94
CA VAL A 205 -9.17 -13.14 9.01
C VAL A 205 -8.60 -11.87 8.40
N THR A 206 -8.82 -10.74 9.06
CA THR A 206 -8.35 -9.43 8.60
C THR A 206 -8.16 -8.48 9.78
N ASP A 207 -7.31 -7.48 9.62
CA ASP A 207 -7.18 -6.40 10.58
C ASP A 207 -8.33 -5.40 10.38
N VAL A 208 -8.94 -4.97 11.48
CA VAL A 208 -9.95 -3.90 11.44
C VAL A 208 -9.31 -2.60 11.88
N LYS A 209 -9.20 -1.64 10.96
CA LYS A 209 -8.67 -0.29 11.22
C LYS A 209 -9.82 0.71 11.38
N VAL A 210 -9.69 1.56 12.40
CA VAL A 210 -10.63 2.64 12.72
C VAL A 210 -9.88 3.95 12.89
N TYR A 211 -10.30 5.00 12.19
CA TYR A 211 -9.87 6.37 12.48
C TYR A 211 -10.76 6.99 13.55
N THR A 212 -10.15 7.48 14.62
CA THR A 212 -10.89 8.05 15.75
C THR A 212 -10.04 8.98 16.62
N ASN A 213 -10.69 9.97 17.21
CA ASN A 213 -10.16 10.80 18.30
C ASN A 213 -10.78 10.43 19.67
N ALA A 214 -11.45 9.28 19.79
CA ALA A 214 -11.86 8.73 21.08
C ALA A 214 -10.64 8.13 21.81
N ALA A 215 -10.56 8.34 23.12
CA ALA A 215 -9.45 7.80 23.93
C ALA A 215 -9.47 6.26 24.04
N ALA A 216 -10.66 5.64 24.02
CA ALA A 216 -10.82 4.20 24.18
C ALA A 216 -11.98 3.70 23.30
N PRO A 217 -11.76 3.56 21.97
CA PRO A 217 -12.77 3.02 21.09
C PRO A 217 -12.99 1.53 21.36
N ARG A 218 -14.21 1.06 21.11
CA ARG A 218 -14.62 -0.34 21.20
C ARG A 218 -15.07 -0.82 19.84
N LEU A 219 -14.89 -2.12 19.58
CA LEU A 219 -15.33 -2.77 18.35
C LEU A 219 -16.18 -3.98 18.69
N THR A 220 -17.31 -4.14 17.99
CA THR A 220 -18.09 -5.37 17.98
C THR A 220 -18.17 -5.95 16.59
N LEU A 221 -18.13 -7.27 16.48
CA LEU A 221 -18.39 -8.05 15.28
C LEU A 221 -19.63 -8.91 15.53
N ASN A 222 -20.67 -8.77 14.70
CA ASN A 222 -21.92 -9.51 14.81
C ASN A 222 -22.57 -9.42 16.21
N GLY A 223 -22.48 -8.23 16.82
CA GLY A 223 -23.00 -7.94 18.16
C GLY A 223 -22.12 -8.42 19.31
N GLN A 224 -21.02 -9.12 19.04
CA GLN A 224 -20.07 -9.59 20.06
C GLN A 224 -18.85 -8.68 20.13
N PRO A 225 -18.34 -8.32 21.33
CA PRO A 225 -17.10 -7.58 21.46
C PRO A 225 -15.93 -8.31 20.78
N VAL A 226 -15.16 -7.59 19.98
CA VAL A 226 -13.89 -8.10 19.47
C VAL A 226 -12.89 -8.12 20.62
N ALA A 227 -12.25 -9.27 20.85
CA ALA A 227 -11.30 -9.45 21.93
C ALA A 227 -9.99 -8.67 21.69
N GLY A 228 -9.24 -8.45 22.77
CA GLY A 228 -7.95 -7.76 22.73
C GLY A 228 -8.06 -6.24 22.85
N THR A 229 -6.89 -5.61 23.02
CA THR A 229 -6.77 -4.14 23.06
C THR A 229 -6.33 -3.67 21.68
N PRO A 230 -7.00 -2.69 21.06
CA PRO A 230 -6.53 -2.15 19.78
C PRO A 230 -5.17 -1.49 19.93
N HIS A 231 -4.35 -1.57 18.89
CA HIS A 231 -3.15 -0.77 18.76
C HIS A 231 -3.55 0.62 18.26
N CYS A 232 -3.56 1.60 19.15
CA CYS A 232 -3.95 2.97 18.84
C CYS A 232 -2.73 3.90 18.79
N ASP A 233 -2.50 4.54 17.66
CA ASP A 233 -1.55 5.64 17.50
C ASP A 233 -2.01 6.61 16.40
N ASN A 234 -1.70 7.89 16.56
CA ASN A 234 -1.91 8.92 15.53
C ASN A 234 -3.36 9.00 14.99
N GLY A 235 -4.36 8.85 15.86
CA GLY A 235 -5.78 8.85 15.46
C GLY A 235 -6.23 7.60 14.69
N THR A 236 -5.42 6.53 14.70
CA THR A 236 -5.67 5.24 14.07
C THR A 236 -5.63 4.13 15.12
N CYS A 237 -6.66 3.30 15.18
CA CYS A 237 -6.74 2.13 16.05
C CYS A 237 -6.93 0.87 15.22
N VAL A 238 -6.11 -0.15 15.44
CA VAL A 238 -6.16 -1.42 14.71
C VAL A 238 -6.45 -2.58 15.66
N TRP A 239 -7.48 -3.37 15.36
CA TRP A 239 -7.72 -4.68 15.96
C TRP A 239 -7.13 -5.74 15.03
N PRO A 240 -6.05 -6.43 15.44
CA PRO A 240 -5.44 -7.45 14.61
C PRO A 240 -6.27 -8.73 14.57
N ASP A 241 -6.09 -9.52 13.51
CA ASP A 241 -6.55 -10.90 13.42
C ASP A 241 -8.07 -11.11 13.69
N VAL A 242 -8.91 -10.17 13.27
CA VAL A 242 -10.37 -10.27 13.44
C VAL A 242 -10.91 -11.34 12.49
N ARG A 243 -11.46 -12.42 13.07
CA ARG A 243 -12.02 -13.55 12.33
C ARG A 243 -13.48 -13.31 11.97
N LEU A 244 -13.76 -13.28 10.68
CA LEU A 244 -15.09 -13.13 10.10
C LEU A 244 -15.82 -14.47 10.04
N ALA A 245 -17.15 -14.43 10.21
CA ALA A 245 -18.01 -15.58 9.99
C ALA A 245 -18.36 -15.72 8.49
N PRO A 246 -18.69 -16.92 7.97
CA PRO A 246 -19.26 -17.05 6.64
C PRO A 246 -20.55 -16.22 6.50
N GLY A 247 -20.69 -15.52 5.38
CA GLY A 247 -21.81 -14.62 5.08
C GLY A 247 -21.56 -13.19 5.55
N ARG A 248 -22.64 -12.56 6.02
CA ARG A 248 -22.67 -11.15 6.42
C ARG A 248 -22.01 -10.95 7.78
N ASN A 249 -21.10 -9.97 7.84
CA ASN A 249 -20.38 -9.55 9.04
C ASN A 249 -20.65 -8.08 9.33
N VAL A 250 -21.27 -7.78 10.45
CA VAL A 250 -21.59 -6.41 10.88
C VAL A 250 -20.55 -5.95 11.90
N LEU A 251 -19.76 -4.95 11.52
CA LEU A 251 -18.80 -4.29 12.40
C LEU A 251 -19.39 -2.99 12.90
N VAL A 252 -19.27 -2.75 14.21
CA VAL A 252 -19.65 -1.48 14.83
C VAL A 252 -18.50 -1.02 15.71
N ALA A 253 -17.96 0.14 15.39
CA ALA A 253 -16.97 0.83 16.20
C ALA A 253 -17.67 1.94 16.99
N THR A 254 -17.35 2.08 18.28
CA THR A 254 -17.96 3.07 19.16
C THR A 254 -16.90 3.80 19.97
N GLY A 255 -16.97 5.13 19.96
CA GLY A 255 -16.17 6.02 20.80
C GLY A 255 -17.05 6.83 21.76
N LEU A 256 -16.52 7.17 22.94
CA LEU A 256 -17.19 8.02 23.92
C LEU A 256 -16.59 9.43 23.91
N PHE A 257 -17.46 10.43 23.81
CA PHE A 257 -17.09 11.85 23.76
C PHE A 257 -17.97 12.63 24.74
N ALA A 258 -17.37 13.10 25.84
CA ALA A 258 -18.10 13.77 26.93
C ALA A 258 -19.36 13.00 27.38
N GLY A 259 -19.23 11.68 27.53
CA GLY A 259 -20.34 10.79 27.92
C GLY A 259 -21.30 10.40 26.79
N LYS A 260 -21.21 11.02 25.60
CA LYS A 260 -22.02 10.66 24.43
C LYS A 260 -21.31 9.62 23.56
N ALA A 261 -22.02 8.54 23.23
CA ALA A 261 -21.54 7.56 22.27
C ALA A 261 -21.69 8.07 20.83
N VAL A 262 -20.62 7.92 20.04
CA VAL A 262 -20.61 8.07 18.58
C VAL A 262 -20.16 6.75 18.00
N SER A 263 -20.89 6.26 17.00
CA SER A 263 -20.60 4.97 16.38
C SER A 263 -20.54 5.08 14.86
N ASP A 264 -19.75 4.21 14.26
CA ASP A 264 -19.76 3.93 12.82
C ASP A 264 -20.02 2.44 12.59
N ARG A 265 -20.59 2.12 11.43
CA ARG A 265 -21.00 0.76 11.09
C ARG A 265 -20.65 0.46 9.65
N VAL A 266 -20.07 -0.72 9.42
CA VAL A 266 -19.85 -1.29 8.09
C VAL A 266 -20.36 -2.72 8.05
N GLU A 267 -20.65 -3.18 6.83
CA GLU A 267 -21.03 -4.57 6.58
C GLU A 267 -20.06 -5.15 5.56
N TRP A 268 -19.43 -6.26 5.94
CA TRP A 268 -18.55 -7.03 5.07
C TRP A 268 -19.18 -8.38 4.76
N GLN A 269 -18.83 -8.92 3.61
CA GLN A 269 -19.30 -10.21 3.13
C GLN A 269 -18.11 -11.16 3.01
N LEU A 270 -18.23 -12.34 3.61
CA LEU A 270 -17.26 -13.43 3.44
C LEU A 270 -17.98 -14.63 2.81
N ASP A 271 -17.74 -14.88 1.54
CA ASP A 271 -18.37 -16.01 0.86
C ASP A 271 -17.92 -17.35 1.46
N LEU A 272 -18.81 -18.34 1.43
CA LEU A 272 -18.55 -19.66 2.03
C LEU A 272 -17.28 -20.32 1.46
N ALA A 273 -16.99 -20.12 0.17
CA ALA A 273 -15.77 -20.59 -0.46
C ALA A 273 -14.50 -19.95 0.14
N GLN A 274 -14.56 -18.65 0.47
CA GLN A 274 -13.47 -17.89 1.09
C GLN A 274 -13.34 -18.15 2.59
N ALA A 275 -14.42 -18.57 3.24
CA ALA A 275 -14.38 -19.00 4.62
C ALA A 275 -13.66 -20.35 4.80
N ARG A 276 -13.63 -21.19 3.76
CA ARG A 276 -13.03 -22.53 3.79
C ARG A 276 -11.62 -22.57 3.23
N ALA A 277 -11.30 -21.71 2.28
CA ALA A 277 -10.02 -21.71 1.58
C ALA A 277 -9.33 -20.35 1.68
N ILE A 278 -8.00 -20.37 1.73
CA ILE A 278 -7.16 -19.17 1.65
C ILE A 278 -6.38 -19.22 0.34
N ARG A 279 -6.53 -18.15 -0.46
CA ARG A 279 -5.86 -18.01 -1.76
C ARG A 279 -5.11 -16.68 -1.79
N ILE A 280 -3.79 -16.75 -1.86
CA ILE A 280 -2.89 -15.60 -1.79
C ILE A 280 -2.22 -15.43 -3.15
N ASP A 281 -2.41 -14.26 -3.73
CA ASP A 281 -1.70 -13.80 -4.93
C ASP A 281 -0.39 -13.14 -4.48
N ALA A 282 0.70 -13.91 -4.54
CA ALA A 282 1.97 -13.51 -3.92
C ALA A 282 2.65 -12.41 -4.74
N GLY A 283 3.20 -11.41 -4.06
CA GLY A 283 3.74 -10.20 -4.67
C GLY A 283 2.69 -9.21 -5.20
N ALA A 284 1.40 -9.56 -5.20
CA ALA A 284 0.36 -8.69 -5.72
C ALA A 284 -0.09 -7.64 -4.69
N LEU A 285 -0.12 -6.38 -5.11
CA LEU A 285 -0.82 -5.32 -4.37
C LEU A 285 -2.33 -5.42 -4.58
N LEU A 286 -2.77 -5.73 -5.80
CA LEU A 286 -4.15 -6.01 -6.15
C LEU A 286 -4.22 -7.43 -6.66
N ALA A 287 -5.00 -8.29 -6.01
CA ALA A 287 -5.14 -9.67 -6.44
C ALA A 287 -5.84 -9.77 -7.79
N ALA A 288 -5.31 -10.64 -8.63
CA ALA A 288 -5.96 -11.05 -9.86
C ALA A 288 -7.16 -11.97 -9.57
N LYS A 289 -8.02 -12.10 -10.58
CA LYS A 289 -9.08 -13.11 -10.55
C LYS A 289 -8.48 -14.47 -10.90
N GLY A 290 -8.78 -15.49 -10.10
CA GLY A 290 -8.38 -16.87 -10.36
C GLY A 290 -9.56 -17.76 -10.71
N SER A 291 -9.27 -18.84 -11.43
CA SER A 291 -10.25 -19.85 -11.86
C SER A 291 -10.73 -20.73 -10.70
N THR A 292 -9.95 -20.84 -9.62
CA THR A 292 -10.27 -21.63 -8.42
C THR A 292 -11.01 -20.86 -7.33
N GLY A 293 -11.24 -19.57 -7.53
CA GLY A 293 -11.95 -18.72 -6.58
C GLY A 293 -11.33 -17.33 -6.48
N ARG A 294 -11.83 -16.54 -5.52
CA ARG A 294 -11.31 -15.21 -5.26
C ARG A 294 -9.93 -15.34 -4.58
N PHE A 295 -8.95 -14.63 -5.10
CA PHE A 295 -7.66 -14.43 -4.44
C PHE A 295 -7.70 -13.14 -3.63
N GLY A 296 -6.97 -13.12 -2.52
CA GLY A 296 -6.61 -11.88 -1.83
C GLY A 296 -5.20 -11.45 -2.20
N SER A 297 -4.92 -10.16 -2.06
CA SER A 297 -3.59 -9.60 -2.35
C SER A 297 -2.57 -10.15 -1.35
N ASP A 298 -1.28 -10.09 -1.70
CA ASP A 298 -0.23 -10.69 -0.89
C ASP A 298 -0.28 -10.26 0.58
N ASN A 299 -0.50 -11.21 1.48
CA ASN A 299 -0.68 -10.96 2.89
C ASN A 299 -0.09 -12.10 3.73
N PHE A 300 -0.02 -11.91 5.05
CA PHE A 300 0.52 -12.89 6.01
C PHE A 300 2.02 -13.19 5.85
N PHE A 301 2.74 -12.45 5.03
CA PHE A 301 4.16 -12.68 4.78
C PHE A 301 5.06 -11.96 5.79
N THR A 302 6.26 -12.51 5.97
CA THR A 302 7.39 -11.83 6.61
C THR A 302 8.63 -11.98 5.72
N GLY A 303 9.31 -10.88 5.44
CA GLY A 303 10.49 -10.86 4.58
C GLY A 303 10.16 -10.96 3.09
N GLY A 304 11.23 -11.04 2.30
CA GLY A 304 11.17 -11.06 0.83
C GLY A 304 10.68 -9.75 0.21
N GLU A 305 10.70 -9.72 -1.11
CA GLU A 305 10.30 -8.59 -1.93
C GLU A 305 9.26 -9.04 -2.95
N ALA A 306 8.29 -8.16 -3.25
CA ALA A 306 7.38 -8.38 -4.36
C ALA A 306 8.05 -8.05 -5.69
N ALA A 307 7.71 -8.81 -6.72
CA ALA A 307 8.11 -8.59 -8.09
C ALA A 307 6.99 -8.98 -9.05
N SER A 308 7.10 -8.54 -10.29
CA SER A 308 6.19 -8.88 -11.37
C SER A 308 6.97 -9.31 -12.60
N LEU A 309 6.42 -10.26 -13.35
CA LEU A 309 6.87 -10.61 -14.69
C LEU A 309 6.46 -9.55 -15.72
N ASP A 310 5.50 -8.70 -15.38
CA ASP A 310 4.98 -7.67 -16.27
C ASP A 310 5.87 -6.45 -16.33
N LYS A 311 5.94 -5.89 -17.53
CA LYS A 311 6.58 -4.61 -17.71
C LYS A 311 5.67 -3.54 -17.12
N PRO A 312 6.12 -2.79 -16.09
CA PRO A 312 5.27 -1.82 -15.40
C PRO A 312 4.82 -0.71 -16.34
N ALA A 313 3.73 -0.04 -15.96
CA ALA A 313 3.27 1.17 -16.63
C ALA A 313 4.33 2.29 -16.56
N ASP A 314 4.24 3.23 -17.50
CA ASP A 314 5.03 4.46 -17.51
C ASP A 314 4.14 5.63 -17.97
N TYR A 315 4.65 6.87 -17.95
CA TYR A 315 3.87 8.05 -18.31
C TYR A 315 3.16 7.90 -19.68
N GLY A 316 1.83 7.81 -19.65
CA GLY A 316 0.98 7.62 -20.83
C GLY A 316 1.05 6.22 -21.46
N LYS A 317 1.76 5.26 -20.85
CA LYS A 317 1.96 3.90 -21.36
C LYS A 317 1.44 2.87 -20.35
N PRO A 318 0.49 2.00 -20.73
CA PRO A 318 -0.02 0.99 -19.82
C PRO A 318 1.04 -0.08 -19.51
N GLU A 319 0.80 -0.84 -18.44
CA GLU A 319 1.50 -2.09 -18.16
C GLU A 319 1.38 -3.04 -19.36
N VAL A 320 2.43 -3.82 -19.62
CA VAL A 320 2.45 -4.82 -20.70
C VAL A 320 2.55 -6.22 -20.09
N PRO A 321 1.48 -7.02 -20.23
CA PRO A 321 1.47 -8.42 -19.79
C PRO A 321 2.50 -9.28 -20.52
N THR A 322 3.32 -10.00 -19.75
CA THR A 322 4.23 -11.04 -20.22
C THR A 322 3.49 -12.38 -20.42
N PRO A 323 3.56 -13.05 -21.59
CA PRO A 323 2.93 -14.35 -21.76
C PRO A 323 3.46 -15.39 -20.76
N ILE A 324 2.55 -16.17 -20.16
CA ILE A 324 2.88 -17.27 -19.25
C ILE A 324 2.18 -18.53 -19.76
N THR A 325 2.92 -19.62 -19.89
CA THR A 325 2.41 -20.90 -20.41
C THR A 325 2.05 -21.84 -19.25
N GLY A 326 1.09 -22.75 -19.46
CA GLY A 326 0.79 -23.83 -18.51
C GLY A 326 -0.16 -23.46 -17.35
N THR A 327 -0.84 -22.31 -17.45
CA THR A 327 -1.88 -21.92 -16.48
C THR A 327 -3.01 -21.13 -17.16
N PRO A 328 -4.28 -21.34 -16.80
CA PRO A 328 -5.36 -20.43 -17.18
C PRO A 328 -5.34 -19.13 -16.35
N ASP A 329 -4.72 -19.15 -15.17
CA ASP A 329 -4.67 -18.04 -14.20
C ASP A 329 -3.38 -17.24 -14.37
N ARG A 330 -3.18 -16.73 -15.59
CA ARG A 330 -1.96 -16.02 -15.98
C ARG A 330 -1.66 -14.84 -15.06
N ASP A 331 -2.66 -14.03 -14.72
CA ASP A 331 -2.45 -12.81 -13.93
C ASP A 331 -2.07 -13.12 -12.47
N VAL A 332 -2.66 -14.18 -11.88
CA VAL A 332 -2.25 -14.70 -10.56
C VAL A 332 -0.81 -15.24 -10.59
N ALA A 333 -0.37 -15.76 -11.74
CA ALA A 333 0.98 -16.29 -11.91
C ALA A 333 2.02 -15.21 -12.26
N ALA A 334 1.59 -13.99 -12.60
CA ALA A 334 2.46 -12.91 -13.09
C ALA A 334 3.21 -12.19 -11.98
N THR A 335 2.58 -12.06 -10.80
CA THR A 335 3.20 -11.53 -9.59
C THR A 335 3.86 -12.64 -8.79
N TYR A 336 4.92 -12.31 -8.05
CA TYR A 336 5.58 -13.24 -7.16
C TYR A 336 6.30 -12.53 -6.01
N ARG A 337 6.43 -13.24 -4.89
CA ARG A 337 7.34 -12.87 -3.80
C ARG A 337 8.66 -13.61 -3.98
N ARG A 338 9.78 -12.90 -3.78
CA ARG A 338 11.14 -13.46 -3.89
C ARG A 338 11.99 -13.18 -2.65
N GLY A 339 13.04 -13.97 -2.44
CA GLY A 339 14.06 -13.76 -1.39
C GLY A 339 14.07 -14.88 -0.36
N THR A 340 14.36 -14.54 0.89
CA THR A 340 14.10 -15.39 2.06
C THR A 340 12.88 -14.84 2.78
N PHE A 341 11.79 -15.62 2.83
CA PHE A 341 10.52 -15.17 3.38
C PHE A 341 9.70 -16.34 3.92
N ALA A 342 8.65 -16.01 4.66
CA ALA A 342 7.67 -16.96 5.15
C ALA A 342 6.26 -16.40 5.08
N TYR A 343 5.27 -17.29 5.00
CA TYR A 343 3.86 -16.97 5.24
C TYR A 343 3.40 -17.57 6.57
N ARG A 344 2.72 -16.79 7.39
CA ARG A 344 2.10 -17.20 8.67
C ARG A 344 0.59 -17.07 8.57
N VAL A 345 -0.05 -18.09 8.02
CA VAL A 345 -1.47 -18.06 7.65
C VAL A 345 -2.35 -18.49 8.83
N PRO A 346 -3.28 -17.65 9.31
CA PRO A 346 -4.12 -17.96 10.47
C PRO A 346 -5.23 -18.97 10.13
N LEU A 347 -4.91 -20.25 10.25
CA LEU A 347 -5.81 -21.38 10.04
C LEU A 347 -6.28 -21.98 11.37
N ALA A 348 -7.43 -22.66 11.33
CA ALA A 348 -7.83 -23.54 12.41
C ALA A 348 -7.02 -24.85 12.38
N ASN A 349 -7.06 -25.61 13.46
CA ASN A 349 -6.49 -26.96 13.48
C ASN A 349 -7.22 -27.83 12.44
N GLY A 350 -6.46 -28.60 11.67
CA GLY A 350 -7.01 -29.41 10.60
C GLY A 350 -5.96 -29.88 9.60
N ARG A 351 -6.41 -30.62 8.61
CA ARG A 351 -5.58 -31.11 7.51
C ARG A 351 -5.96 -30.38 6.23
N TYR A 352 -4.94 -29.87 5.54
CA TYR A 352 -5.10 -28.96 4.42
C TYR A 352 -4.26 -29.41 3.23
N ARG A 353 -4.81 -29.27 2.04
CA ARG A 353 -4.10 -29.33 0.76
C ARG A 353 -3.49 -27.96 0.50
N VAL A 354 -2.15 -27.91 0.42
CA VAL A 354 -1.41 -26.69 0.09
C VAL A 354 -0.92 -26.82 -1.34
N ARG A 355 -1.42 -25.96 -2.23
CA ARG A 355 -0.96 -25.83 -3.62
C ARG A 355 -0.15 -24.54 -3.78
N LEU A 356 1.01 -24.67 -4.38
CA LEU A 356 1.96 -23.60 -4.63
C LEU A 356 2.18 -23.47 -6.13
N THR A 357 2.06 -22.25 -6.64
CA THR A 357 2.29 -21.92 -8.05
C THR A 357 3.58 -21.11 -8.19
N PHE A 358 4.39 -21.48 -9.18
CA PHE A 358 5.68 -20.88 -9.47
C PHE A 358 5.81 -20.60 -10.97
N VAL A 359 6.45 -19.49 -11.32
CA VAL A 359 6.92 -19.20 -12.68
C VAL A 359 8.33 -18.64 -12.58
N GLU A 360 9.31 -19.27 -13.22
CA GLU A 360 10.68 -18.75 -13.21
C GLU A 360 10.78 -17.53 -14.15
N PRO A 361 11.18 -16.34 -13.63
CA PRO A 361 11.36 -15.15 -14.44
C PRO A 361 12.50 -15.26 -15.46
N ALA A 362 13.67 -15.76 -15.04
CA ALA A 362 14.88 -15.64 -15.87
C ALA A 362 16.02 -16.62 -15.55
N ALA A 363 16.04 -17.24 -14.36
CA ALA A 363 17.11 -18.13 -13.96
C ALA A 363 17.16 -19.38 -14.84
N LYS A 364 18.37 -19.87 -15.12
CA LYS A 364 18.59 -21.15 -15.79
C LYS A 364 18.48 -22.31 -14.80
N PRO A 365 18.26 -23.55 -15.28
CA PRO A 365 18.36 -24.73 -14.44
C PRO A 365 19.64 -24.73 -13.59
N GLY A 366 19.50 -24.96 -12.29
CA GLY A 366 20.56 -24.99 -11.29
C GLY A 366 20.97 -23.63 -10.72
N GLU A 367 20.42 -22.51 -11.20
CA GLU A 367 20.74 -21.18 -10.68
C GLU A 367 19.85 -20.77 -9.50
N ARG A 368 18.61 -21.28 -9.45
CA ARG A 368 17.66 -21.05 -8.36
C ARG A 368 17.16 -22.38 -7.80
N VAL A 369 17.56 -22.69 -6.58
CA VAL A 369 17.20 -23.93 -5.87
C VAL A 369 16.83 -23.59 -4.43
N PHE A 370 15.65 -23.99 -3.99
CA PHE A 370 15.15 -23.69 -2.66
C PHE A 370 14.22 -24.77 -2.10
N ASP A 371 14.14 -24.84 -0.78
CA ASP A 371 13.16 -25.68 -0.10
C ASP A 371 11.91 -24.88 0.27
N VAL A 372 10.78 -25.56 0.32
CA VAL A 372 9.57 -25.08 0.99
C VAL A 372 9.31 -25.96 2.20
N VAL A 373 9.17 -25.35 3.37
CA VAL A 373 9.00 -26.06 4.65
C VAL A 373 7.70 -25.60 5.29
N ALA A 374 6.82 -26.55 5.61
CA ALA A 374 5.55 -26.30 6.29
C ALA A 374 5.62 -26.79 7.74
N ASN A 375 5.43 -25.90 8.71
CA ASN A 375 5.47 -26.21 10.15
C ASN A 375 6.72 -27.04 10.56
N GLY A 376 7.88 -26.70 9.99
CA GLY A 376 9.16 -27.40 10.26
C GLY A 376 9.38 -28.68 9.45
N LYS A 377 8.39 -29.19 8.72
CA LYS A 377 8.51 -30.35 7.83
C LYS A 377 8.71 -29.91 6.38
N THR A 378 9.70 -30.47 5.69
CA THR A 378 9.92 -30.18 4.28
C THR A 378 8.73 -30.61 3.44
N LEU A 379 8.14 -29.63 2.74
CA LEU A 379 7.00 -29.80 1.84
C LEU A 379 7.49 -30.07 0.41
N VAL A 380 8.46 -29.28 -0.05
CA VAL A 380 9.14 -29.44 -1.34
C VAL A 380 10.63 -29.29 -1.10
N ALA A 381 11.42 -30.30 -1.46
CA ALA A 381 12.88 -30.30 -1.29
C ALA A 381 13.56 -29.95 -2.63
N GLY A 382 14.58 -29.08 -2.59
CA GLY A 382 15.45 -28.77 -3.71
C GLY A 382 14.71 -28.31 -4.97
N LEU A 383 13.68 -27.48 -4.82
CA LEU A 383 12.87 -27.00 -5.94
C LEU A 383 13.71 -26.13 -6.87
N ASP A 384 13.90 -26.62 -8.10
CA ASP A 384 14.40 -25.87 -9.24
C ASP A 384 13.25 -25.69 -10.24
N VAL A 385 12.69 -24.48 -10.27
CA VAL A 385 11.53 -24.16 -11.10
C VAL A 385 11.90 -24.22 -12.58
N ALA A 386 13.09 -23.73 -12.96
CA ALA A 386 13.54 -23.71 -14.35
C ALA A 386 13.75 -25.13 -14.90
N ALA A 387 14.38 -26.01 -14.12
CA ALA A 387 14.59 -27.40 -14.50
C ALA A 387 13.27 -28.17 -14.67
N GLN A 388 12.30 -27.91 -13.79
CA GLN A 388 10.99 -28.58 -13.82
C GLN A 388 10.06 -28.04 -14.91
N ALA A 389 10.12 -26.73 -15.17
CA ALA A 389 9.33 -26.08 -16.20
C ALA A 389 9.73 -26.52 -17.61
N GLY A 390 11.02 -26.78 -17.84
CA GLY A 390 11.56 -27.19 -19.15
C GLY A 390 11.60 -26.09 -20.21
N ALA A 391 10.92 -24.96 -19.98
CA ALA A 391 10.93 -23.76 -20.82
C ALA A 391 10.76 -22.48 -19.96
N PRO A 392 11.25 -21.32 -20.43
CA PRO A 392 11.04 -20.04 -19.73
C PRO A 392 9.55 -19.73 -19.56
N LEU A 393 9.20 -18.94 -18.53
CA LEU A 393 7.85 -18.40 -18.32
C LEU A 393 6.74 -19.47 -18.36
N THR A 394 7.04 -20.66 -17.84
CA THR A 394 6.13 -21.80 -17.78
C THR A 394 5.78 -22.09 -16.32
N CYS A 395 4.47 -22.19 -16.06
CA CYS A 395 3.92 -22.45 -14.74
C CYS A 395 4.30 -23.84 -14.24
N VAL A 396 4.74 -23.92 -12.99
CA VAL A 396 4.99 -25.15 -12.25
C VAL A 396 4.16 -25.11 -10.99
N GLN A 397 3.43 -26.19 -10.72
CA GLN A 397 2.67 -26.35 -9.48
C GLN A 397 3.25 -27.46 -8.61
N ARG A 398 3.23 -27.25 -7.29
CA ARG A 398 3.53 -28.27 -6.28
C ARG A 398 2.42 -28.32 -5.27
N GLU A 399 2.10 -29.52 -4.83
CA GLU A 399 1.01 -29.75 -3.90
C GLU A 399 1.39 -30.79 -2.87
N ALA A 400 0.98 -30.59 -1.62
CA ALA A 400 1.08 -31.59 -0.58
C ALA A 400 0.07 -31.34 0.55
N MET A 401 -0.22 -32.41 1.30
CA MET A 401 -1.07 -32.33 2.49
C MET A 401 -0.24 -31.88 3.70
N VAL A 402 -0.75 -30.90 4.43
CA VAL A 402 -0.16 -30.37 5.66
C VAL A 402 -1.16 -30.48 6.80
N GLU A 403 -0.66 -30.88 7.97
CA GLU A 403 -1.43 -30.85 9.21
C GLU A 403 -1.08 -29.59 10.00
N VAL A 404 -2.11 -28.87 10.43
CA VAL A 404 -2.02 -27.68 11.27
C VAL A 404 -2.52 -28.06 12.67
N ARG A 405 -1.64 -27.91 13.66
CA ARG A 405 -1.93 -28.12 15.08
C ARG A 405 -1.41 -26.92 15.87
N ASP A 406 -2.26 -26.42 16.77
CA ASP A 406 -1.93 -25.46 17.83
C ASP A 406 -1.18 -24.22 17.33
N GLY A 407 -1.67 -23.62 16.23
CA GLY A 407 -1.09 -22.41 15.67
C GLY A 407 -1.42 -22.19 14.20
N PRO A 408 -0.84 -21.15 13.59
CA PRO A 408 -1.01 -20.88 12.16
C PRO A 408 -0.23 -21.89 11.31
N LEU A 409 -0.57 -22.00 10.03
CA LEU A 409 0.31 -22.63 9.05
C LEU A 409 1.49 -21.70 8.78
N LYS A 410 2.70 -22.17 9.09
CA LYS A 410 3.95 -21.49 8.73
C LYS A 410 4.56 -22.15 7.50
N LEU A 411 4.64 -21.41 6.39
CA LEU A 411 5.33 -21.81 5.17
C LEU A 411 6.63 -21.01 5.05
N ASP A 412 7.78 -21.64 5.29
CA ASP A 412 9.10 -21.04 5.10
C ASP A 412 9.62 -21.36 3.68
N PHE A 413 10.06 -20.34 2.95
CA PHE A 413 10.73 -20.46 1.65
C PHE A 413 12.23 -20.22 1.86
N ARG A 414 13.02 -21.30 1.76
CA ARG A 414 14.42 -21.35 2.22
C ARG A 414 15.36 -21.52 1.04
N PRO A 415 16.03 -20.45 0.59
CA PRO A 415 16.92 -20.55 -0.56
C PRO A 415 18.19 -21.35 -0.22
N ALA A 416 18.54 -22.28 -1.10
CA ALA A 416 19.85 -22.96 -1.09
C ALA A 416 20.80 -22.33 -2.11
N ARG A 417 20.26 -21.86 -3.24
CA ARG A 417 20.96 -21.09 -4.27
C ARG A 417 19.99 -20.13 -4.96
N GLY A 418 20.42 -18.91 -5.23
CA GLY A 418 19.52 -17.85 -5.70
C GLY A 418 18.47 -17.50 -4.63
N GLU A 419 17.48 -16.71 -5.00
CA GLU A 419 16.37 -16.36 -4.10
C GLU A 419 15.22 -17.36 -4.25
N ALA A 420 14.49 -17.71 -3.19
CA ALA A 420 13.25 -18.48 -3.35
C ALA A 420 12.18 -17.60 -4.02
N ILE A 421 11.20 -18.21 -4.70
CA ILE A 421 10.08 -17.50 -5.31
C ILE A 421 8.75 -18.23 -5.05
N VAL A 422 7.63 -17.51 -5.06
CA VAL A 422 6.27 -18.09 -5.18
C VAL A 422 5.33 -17.07 -5.80
N SER A 423 4.48 -17.50 -6.73
CA SER A 423 3.46 -16.66 -7.38
C SER A 423 2.09 -16.79 -6.74
N ALA A 424 1.73 -17.98 -6.27
CA ALA A 424 0.46 -18.17 -5.56
C ALA A 424 0.55 -19.23 -4.46
N VAL A 425 -0.22 -19.01 -3.40
CA VAL A 425 -0.41 -19.97 -2.30
C VAL A 425 -1.90 -20.23 -2.14
N GLU A 426 -2.32 -21.47 -2.30
CA GLU A 426 -3.70 -21.89 -2.09
C GLU A 426 -3.76 -22.97 -1.03
N ILE A 427 -4.64 -22.79 -0.07
CA ILE A 427 -4.78 -23.66 1.09
C ILE A 427 -6.25 -24.01 1.24
N GLU A 428 -6.57 -25.30 1.11
CA GLU A 428 -7.94 -25.80 1.16
C GLU A 428 -8.04 -26.99 2.13
N PRO A 429 -9.15 -27.19 2.85
CA PRO A 429 -9.32 -28.32 3.75
C PRO A 429 -9.26 -29.65 2.99
N GLU A 430 -8.83 -30.73 3.64
CA GLU A 430 -8.88 -32.06 3.04
C GLU A 430 -10.32 -32.45 2.66
N GLY A 431 -10.53 -32.86 1.40
CA GLY A 431 -11.84 -33.32 0.89
C GLY A 431 -12.83 -32.23 0.49
N SER A 432 -12.36 -30.98 0.35
CA SER A 432 -13.17 -29.84 -0.13
C SER A 432 -13.45 -29.85 -1.62
#